data_AF-A0A1V9FTY4-F1
#
_entry.id   AF-A0A1V9FTY4-F1
#
_cell.length_a   1.000
_cell.length_b   1.000
_cell.length_c   1.000
_cell.angle_alpha   90.00
_cell.angle_beta   90.00
_cell.angle_gamma   90.00
#
_symmetry.space_group_name_H-M   'P 1'
#
loop_
_entity.id
_entity.type
_entity.pdbx_description
1 polymer ?
#
loop_
_entity_poly.entity_id
_entity_poly.type
_entity_poly.pdbx_seq_one_letter_code
_entity_poly.pdbx_strand_id
1 'polypeptide(L)'
;MITGANIEQQVYDYVDNSDNCELVTRNGIIIESLDDNSLQAEYRFIDTEDTRLSVVLYAEKKKFVETLNIRRMGDIDALTPGDLIEVYDKGLAEMACFITLHYSYCLVFQKTGNDIVATNESDCQHMVPVSQKLETHDQFIAYTEQYYKLLEASEN
;
A
#
# COMPACT_ATOMS: atom_id res chain seq x y z
N MET A 1 8.44 -1.01 37.71
CA MET A 1 7.11 -1.38 37.17
C MET A 1 7.07 -0.86 35.75
N ILE A 2 7.25 -1.73 34.76
CA ILE A 2 7.04 -1.35 33.36
C ILE A 2 5.52 -1.27 33.22
N THR A 3 4.97 -0.07 33.16
CA THR A 3 3.62 0.14 32.66
C THR A 3 3.58 -0.53 31.29
N GLY A 4 2.87 -1.65 31.17
CA GLY A 4 2.79 -2.37 29.91
C GLY A 4 2.28 -1.42 28.85
N ALA A 5 3.14 -1.08 27.89
CA ALA A 5 2.77 -0.30 26.73
C ALA A 5 1.50 -0.92 26.11
N ASN A 6 0.56 -0.11 25.63
CA ASN A 6 -0.58 -0.63 24.86
C ASN A 6 -0.07 -1.36 23.60
N ILE A 7 -0.92 -2.19 22.98
CA ILE A 7 -0.49 -2.99 21.82
C ILE A 7 0.06 -2.11 20.69
N GLU A 8 -0.49 -0.90 20.55
CA GLU A 8 -0.12 0.09 19.54
C GLU A 8 1.36 0.51 19.67
N GLN A 9 1.79 0.83 20.89
CA GLN A 9 3.18 1.19 21.15
C GLN A 9 4.09 -0.04 21.13
N GLN A 10 3.63 -1.21 21.55
CA GLN A 10 4.43 -2.44 21.42
C GLN A 10 4.72 -2.80 19.95
N VAL A 11 3.74 -2.67 19.06
CA VAL A 11 3.90 -2.87 17.61
C VAL A 11 4.91 -1.88 17.06
N TYR A 12 4.75 -0.59 17.39
CA TYR A 12 5.69 0.43 16.95
C TYR A 12 7.11 0.17 17.43
N ASP A 13 7.30 -0.07 18.72
CA ASP A 13 8.63 -0.33 19.29
C ASP A 13 9.26 -1.56 18.65
N TYR A 14 8.46 -2.57 18.29
CA TYR A 14 8.99 -3.76 17.62
C TYR A 14 9.51 -3.46 16.21
N VAL A 15 8.79 -2.65 15.44
CA VAL A 15 9.21 -2.20 14.11
C VAL A 15 10.39 -1.23 14.20
N ASP A 16 10.32 -0.24 15.09
CA ASP A 16 11.34 0.80 15.23
C ASP A 16 12.70 0.25 15.71
N ASN A 17 12.68 -0.81 16.50
CA ASN A 17 13.90 -1.51 16.94
C ASN A 17 14.37 -2.61 15.97
N SER A 18 13.67 -2.82 14.84
CA SER A 18 14.11 -3.75 13.80
C SER A 18 15.19 -3.12 12.92
N ASP A 19 15.93 -3.95 12.17
CA ASP A 19 17.00 -3.46 11.30
C ASP A 19 16.45 -2.47 10.28
N ASN A 20 17.05 -1.28 10.19
CA ASN A 20 16.61 -0.18 9.32
C ASN A 20 15.17 0.31 9.56
N CYS A 21 14.60 0.09 10.75
CA CYS A 21 13.21 0.42 11.05
C CYS A 21 12.19 -0.32 10.15
N GLU A 22 12.60 -1.47 9.59
CA GLU A 22 11.83 -2.27 8.63
C GLU A 22 11.69 -3.72 9.15
N LEU A 23 10.45 -4.13 9.42
CA LEU A 23 10.09 -5.49 9.78
C LEU A 23 9.49 -6.22 8.59
N VAL A 24 10.11 -7.33 8.18
CA VAL A 24 9.53 -8.25 7.19
C VAL A 24 8.85 -9.42 7.91
N THR A 25 7.52 -9.52 7.79
CA THR A 25 6.75 -10.63 8.39
C THR A 25 6.99 -11.95 7.64
N ARG A 26 6.57 -13.06 8.24
CA ARG A 26 6.71 -14.40 7.64
C ARG A 26 5.98 -14.56 6.31
N ASN A 27 4.96 -13.75 6.05
CA ASN A 27 4.18 -13.79 4.82
C ASN A 27 4.62 -12.70 3.82
N GLY A 28 5.78 -12.07 4.05
CA GLY A 28 6.37 -11.10 3.13
C GLY A 28 5.73 -9.71 3.16
N ILE A 29 4.98 -9.38 4.22
CA ILE A 29 4.54 -7.99 4.44
C ILE A 29 5.70 -7.23 5.05
N ILE A 30 6.00 -6.08 4.48
CA ILE A 30 7.01 -5.15 4.97
C ILE A 30 6.29 -4.12 5.84
N ILE A 31 6.75 -3.91 7.06
CA ILE A 31 6.18 -2.93 8.00
C ILE A 31 7.29 -1.96 8.41
N GLU A 32 7.05 -0.67 8.24
CA GLU A 32 8.04 0.38 8.48
C GLU A 32 7.49 1.45 9.43
N SER A 33 8.34 2.02 10.29
CA SER A 33 8.04 3.28 10.97
C SER A 33 8.36 4.46 10.05
N LEU A 34 7.36 5.29 9.78
CA LEU A 34 7.51 6.46 8.90
C LEU A 34 7.94 7.70 9.69
N ASP A 35 7.41 7.81 10.90
CA ASP A 35 7.66 8.87 11.87
C ASP A 35 7.30 8.37 13.27
N ASP A 36 7.41 9.23 14.28
CA ASP A 36 7.15 8.92 15.69
C ASP A 36 5.72 8.43 16.00
N ASN A 37 4.78 8.49 15.05
CA ASN A 37 3.38 8.14 15.26
C ASN A 37 2.74 7.30 14.13
N SER A 38 3.45 7.02 13.04
CA SER A 38 2.87 6.40 11.85
C SER A 38 3.62 5.16 11.41
N LEU A 39 2.85 4.17 10.94
CA LEU A 39 3.34 2.92 10.38
C LEU A 39 2.85 2.76 8.94
N GLN A 40 3.70 2.12 8.13
CA GLN A 40 3.35 1.60 6.82
C GLN A 40 3.26 0.08 6.89
N ALA A 41 2.32 -0.52 6.17
CA ALA A 41 2.39 -1.94 5.78
C ALA A 41 2.31 -2.04 4.25
N GLU A 42 3.29 -2.67 3.64
CA GLU A 42 3.39 -2.90 2.20
C GLU A 42 3.40 -4.40 1.90
N TYR A 43 2.67 -4.81 0.87
CA TYR A 43 2.91 -6.08 0.19
C TYR A 43 3.08 -5.86 -1.31
N ARG A 44 4.18 -6.39 -1.87
CA ARG A 44 4.53 -6.29 -3.29
C ARG A 44 4.01 -7.51 -4.03
N PHE A 45 3.01 -7.32 -4.89
CA PHE A 45 2.48 -8.38 -5.77
C PHE A 45 3.44 -8.69 -6.91
N ILE A 46 4.02 -7.63 -7.48
CA ILE A 46 4.98 -7.67 -8.57
C ILE A 46 6.11 -6.72 -8.17
N ASP A 47 7.36 -7.18 -8.28
CA ASP A 47 8.56 -6.38 -8.02
C ASP A 47 9.63 -6.80 -9.03
N THR A 48 9.67 -6.09 -10.16
CA THR A 48 10.58 -6.31 -11.29
C THR A 48 11.30 -5.01 -11.59
N GLU A 49 12.30 -5.05 -12.48
CA GLU A 49 13.06 -3.85 -12.88
C GLU A 49 12.16 -2.76 -13.48
N ASP A 50 11.17 -3.16 -14.29
CA ASP A 50 10.33 -2.22 -15.06
C ASP A 50 8.94 -2.00 -14.46
N THR A 51 8.53 -2.80 -13.47
CA THR A 51 7.17 -2.76 -12.92
C THR A 51 7.16 -3.19 -11.47
N ARG A 52 6.48 -2.40 -10.64
CA ARG A 52 6.16 -2.73 -9.25
C ARG A 52 4.70 -2.45 -8.97
N LEU A 53 3.99 -3.43 -8.42
CA LEU A 53 2.62 -3.25 -7.93
C LEU A 53 2.56 -3.66 -6.47
N SER A 54 2.15 -2.73 -5.62
CA SER A 54 2.04 -2.95 -4.17
C SER A 54 0.67 -2.56 -3.67
N VAL A 55 0.19 -3.25 -2.62
CA VAL A 55 -0.84 -2.70 -1.73
C VAL A 55 -0.16 -2.09 -0.52
N VAL A 56 -0.56 -0.87 -0.16
CA VAL A 56 0.06 -0.10 0.90
C VAL A 56 -0.98 0.50 1.84
N LEU A 57 -0.81 0.23 3.13
CA LEU A 57 -1.57 0.87 4.21
C LEU A 57 -0.67 1.87 4.91
N TYR A 58 -1.10 3.13 4.94
CA TYR A 58 -0.52 4.20 5.75
C TYR A 58 -1.47 4.55 6.88
N ALA A 59 -1.02 4.43 8.14
CA ALA A 59 -1.86 4.77 9.27
C ALA A 59 -1.06 5.15 10.52
N GLU A 60 -1.64 6.05 11.32
CA GLU A 60 -1.18 6.27 12.70
C GLU A 60 -1.24 4.95 13.49
N LYS A 61 -0.30 4.74 14.43
CA LYS A 61 -0.15 3.53 15.26
C LYS A 61 -1.47 2.90 15.69
N LYS A 62 -2.36 3.73 16.24
CA LYS A 62 -3.66 3.26 16.75
C LYS A 62 -4.56 2.77 15.63
N LYS A 63 -4.72 3.58 14.58
CA LYS A 63 -5.55 3.21 13.44
C LYS A 63 -4.95 2.02 12.69
N PHE A 64 -3.63 1.89 12.65
CA PHE A 64 -2.92 0.76 12.05
C PHE A 64 -3.31 -0.56 12.73
N VAL A 65 -3.18 -0.65 14.06
CA VAL A 65 -3.56 -1.88 14.78
C VAL A 65 -5.05 -2.16 14.72
N GLU A 66 -5.90 -1.13 14.72
CA GLU A 66 -7.36 -1.28 14.60
C GLU A 66 -7.75 -1.79 13.21
N THR A 67 -7.14 -1.22 12.17
CA THR A 67 -7.42 -1.56 10.76
C THR A 67 -6.99 -2.98 10.42
N LEU A 68 -5.83 -3.40 10.91
CA LEU A 68 -5.31 -4.76 10.75
C LEU A 68 -5.76 -5.73 11.85
N ASN A 69 -6.62 -5.28 12.77
CA ASN A 69 -7.15 -6.05 13.89
C ASN A 69 -6.06 -6.78 14.71
N ILE A 70 -4.94 -6.10 14.96
CA ILE A 70 -3.82 -6.60 15.77
C ILE A 70 -4.18 -6.44 17.24
N ARG A 71 -4.36 -7.56 17.95
CA ARG A 71 -4.76 -7.58 19.38
C ARG A 71 -3.63 -7.99 20.30
N ARG A 72 -2.62 -8.65 19.75
CA ARG A 72 -1.40 -9.10 20.42
C ARG A 72 -0.24 -9.15 19.42
N MET A 73 0.99 -9.12 19.92
CA MET A 73 2.19 -9.07 19.09
C MET A 73 2.29 -10.22 18.06
N GLY A 74 1.85 -11.42 18.44
CA GLY A 74 1.86 -12.57 17.53
C GLY A 74 0.91 -12.45 16.34
N ASP A 75 0.00 -11.48 16.32
CA ASP A 75 -0.88 -11.25 15.18
C ASP A 75 -0.14 -10.55 14.03
N ILE A 76 0.94 -9.81 14.30
CA ILE A 76 1.76 -9.16 13.27
C ILE A 76 2.37 -10.20 12.32
N ASP A 77 2.96 -11.26 12.87
CA ASP A 77 3.55 -12.37 12.11
C ASP A 77 2.51 -13.18 11.33
N ALA A 78 1.23 -13.06 11.71
CA ALA A 78 0.12 -13.77 11.08
C ALA A 78 -0.55 -12.96 9.96
N LEU A 79 -0.20 -11.67 9.79
CA LEU A 79 -0.72 -10.84 8.71
C LEU A 79 -0.40 -11.46 7.36
N THR A 80 -1.38 -11.45 6.47
CA THR A 80 -1.31 -12.02 5.12
C THR A 80 -1.56 -10.95 4.08
N PRO A 81 -1.09 -11.15 2.83
CA PRO A 81 -1.41 -10.23 1.73
C PRO A 81 -2.92 -10.01 1.54
N GLY A 82 -3.73 -11.03 1.83
CA GLY A 82 -5.19 -10.96 1.78
C GLY A 82 -5.78 -9.96 2.77
N ASP A 83 -5.15 -9.76 3.93
CA ASP A 83 -5.59 -8.77 4.92
C ASP A 83 -5.42 -7.34 4.36
N LEU A 84 -4.30 -7.06 3.69
CA LEU A 84 -4.08 -5.77 3.04
C LEU A 84 -5.01 -5.53 1.85
N ILE A 85 -5.31 -6.58 1.07
CA ILE A 85 -6.32 -6.51 0.01
C ILE A 85 -7.70 -6.18 0.58
N GLU A 86 -8.10 -6.80 1.69
CA GLU A 86 -9.40 -6.50 2.33
C GLU A 86 -9.45 -5.03 2.83
N VAL A 87 -8.34 -4.51 3.34
CA VAL A 87 -8.22 -3.09 3.75
C VAL A 87 -8.31 -2.16 2.53
N TYR A 88 -7.68 -2.51 1.41
CA TYR A 88 -7.82 -1.79 0.14
C TYR A 88 -9.27 -1.82 -0.36
N ASP A 89 -9.94 -2.96 -0.28
CA ASP A 89 -11.34 -3.13 -0.69
C ASP A 89 -12.30 -2.26 0.12
N LYS A 90 -11.93 -1.93 1.37
CA LYS A 90 -12.64 -1.00 2.26
C LYS A 90 -12.30 0.48 2.01
N GLY A 91 -11.37 0.78 1.11
CA GLY A 91 -10.89 2.14 0.83
C GLY A 91 -9.95 2.71 1.90
N LEU A 92 -9.34 1.85 2.72
CA LEU A 92 -8.45 2.23 3.82
C LEU A 92 -6.96 2.06 3.49
N ALA A 93 -6.66 1.41 2.37
CA ALA A 93 -5.32 1.26 1.79
C ALA A 93 -5.38 1.64 0.31
N GLU A 94 -4.21 1.69 -0.31
CA GLU A 94 -4.01 2.10 -1.70
C GLU A 94 -3.30 0.99 -2.47
N MET A 95 -3.53 0.90 -3.77
CA MET A 95 -2.66 0.15 -4.68
C MET A 95 -1.74 1.13 -5.40
N ALA A 96 -0.43 0.98 -5.24
CA ALA A 96 0.56 1.80 -5.94
C ALA A 96 1.16 0.99 -7.09
N CYS A 97 1.01 1.48 -8.31
CA CYS A 97 1.58 0.86 -9.51
C CYS A 97 2.67 1.75 -10.10
N PHE A 98 3.90 1.26 -10.06
CA PHE A 98 5.05 1.85 -10.71
C PHE A 98 5.32 1.13 -12.01
N ILE A 99 5.54 1.88 -13.08
CA ILE A 99 5.97 1.36 -14.37
C ILE A 99 7.11 2.20 -14.93
N THR A 100 8.00 1.58 -15.68
CA THR A 100 9.04 2.27 -16.44
C THR A 100 8.72 2.17 -17.93
N LEU A 101 8.52 3.34 -18.55
CA LEU A 101 8.39 3.50 -20.00
C LEU A 101 9.63 4.26 -20.50
N HIS A 102 9.47 5.51 -20.97
CA HIS A 102 10.60 6.39 -21.17
C HIS A 102 11.15 6.93 -19.83
N TYR A 103 10.25 7.18 -18.87
CA TYR A 103 10.54 7.53 -17.49
C TYR A 103 9.89 6.54 -16.52
N SER A 104 10.23 6.64 -15.24
CA SER A 104 9.54 5.92 -14.17
C SER A 104 8.33 6.72 -13.69
N TYR A 105 7.17 6.07 -13.71
CA TYR A 105 5.89 6.67 -13.37
C TYR A 105 5.23 5.94 -12.20
N CYS A 106 4.34 6.62 -11.49
CA CYS A 106 3.57 6.03 -10.39
C CYS A 106 2.11 6.47 -10.45
N LEU A 107 1.21 5.50 -10.58
CA LEU A 107 -0.22 5.72 -10.45
C LEU A 107 -0.73 5.01 -9.20
N VAL A 108 -1.34 5.77 -8.31
CA VAL A 108 -1.90 5.30 -7.05
C VAL A 108 -3.42 5.18 -7.18
N PHE A 109 -3.96 4.03 -6.82
CA PHE A 109 -5.38 3.71 -6.89
C PHE A 109 -5.96 3.61 -5.49
N GLN A 110 -7.06 4.30 -5.24
CA GLN A 110 -7.80 4.22 -3.98
C GLN A 110 -9.28 3.90 -4.25
N LYS A 111 -9.86 2.96 -3.50
CA LYS A 111 -11.30 2.71 -3.55
C LYS A 111 -12.09 3.74 -2.77
N THR A 112 -13.15 4.24 -3.38
CA THR A 112 -14.16 5.11 -2.77
C THR A 112 -15.54 4.48 -3.00
N GLY A 113 -15.94 3.61 -2.07
CA GLY A 113 -17.12 2.76 -2.27
C GLY A 113 -16.87 1.76 -3.40
N ASN A 114 -17.69 1.83 -4.46
CA ASN A 114 -17.53 0.96 -5.63
C ASN A 114 -16.66 1.59 -6.73
N ASP A 115 -16.24 2.83 -6.56
CA ASP A 115 -15.42 3.56 -7.52
C ASP A 115 -13.94 3.46 -7.18
N ILE A 116 -13.08 3.64 -8.19
CA ILE A 116 -11.63 3.73 -8.01
C ILE A 116 -11.20 5.12 -8.49
N VAL A 117 -10.48 5.84 -7.63
CA VAL A 117 -9.80 7.09 -7.97
C VAL A 117 -8.33 6.78 -8.18
N ALA A 118 -7.80 7.21 -9.31
CA ALA A 118 -6.38 7.12 -9.64
C ALA A 118 -5.72 8.49 -9.52
N THR A 119 -4.57 8.56 -8.86
CA THR A 119 -3.77 9.77 -8.63
C THR A 119 -2.36 9.56 -9.16
N ASN A 120 -1.89 10.46 -10.02
CA ASN A 120 -0.52 10.41 -10.55
C ASN A 120 0.48 11.19 -9.66
N GLU A 121 1.74 11.19 -10.04
CA GLU A 121 2.85 11.87 -9.36
C GLU A 121 2.74 13.41 -9.30
N SER A 122 1.79 14.00 -10.03
CA SER A 122 1.49 15.43 -10.00
C SER A 122 0.22 15.75 -9.18
N ASP A 123 -0.21 14.82 -8.33
CA ASP A 123 -1.46 14.88 -7.55
C ASP A 123 -2.72 15.07 -8.42
N CYS A 124 -2.65 14.76 -9.72
CA CYS A 124 -3.79 14.83 -10.62
C CYS A 124 -4.66 13.59 -10.46
N GLN A 125 -5.89 13.80 -10.01
CA GLN A 125 -6.85 12.74 -9.75
C GLN A 125 -7.84 12.57 -10.90
N HIS A 126 -8.18 11.32 -11.18
CA HIS A 126 -9.29 10.98 -12.07
C HIS A 126 -10.01 9.72 -11.60
N MET A 127 -11.30 9.63 -11.90
CA MET A 127 -12.05 8.39 -11.70
C MET A 127 -11.69 7.38 -12.79
N VAL A 128 -11.34 6.16 -12.39
CA VAL A 128 -11.19 5.04 -13.32
C VAL A 128 -12.58 4.67 -13.86
N PRO A 129 -12.78 4.60 -15.19
CA PRO A 129 -14.07 4.21 -15.75
C PRO A 129 -14.46 2.79 -15.29
N VAL A 130 -15.70 2.61 -14.82
CA VAL A 130 -16.24 1.32 -14.35
C VAL A 130 -16.07 0.19 -15.38
N SER A 131 -16.04 0.53 -16.68
CA SER A 131 -15.82 -0.43 -17.77
C SER A 131 -14.43 -1.09 -17.74
N GLN A 132 -13.44 -0.51 -17.06
CA GLN A 132 -12.08 -1.05 -16.98
C GLN A 132 -11.95 -2.24 -16.03
N LYS A 133 -12.87 -2.41 -15.06
CA LYS A 133 -12.94 -3.53 -14.11
C LYS A 133 -11.57 -3.93 -13.54
N LEU A 134 -10.95 -3.05 -12.75
CA LEU A 134 -9.65 -3.34 -12.13
C LEU A 134 -9.84 -4.29 -10.93
N GLU A 135 -9.71 -5.59 -11.17
CA GLU A 135 -9.90 -6.66 -10.17
C GLU A 135 -8.64 -7.52 -9.97
N THR A 136 -7.69 -7.46 -10.91
CA THR A 136 -6.46 -8.27 -10.93
C THR A 136 -5.23 -7.41 -11.13
N HIS A 137 -4.06 -7.89 -10.68
CA HIS A 137 -2.79 -7.17 -10.80
C HIS A 137 -2.50 -6.72 -12.24
N ASP A 138 -2.69 -7.62 -13.21
CA ASP A 138 -2.44 -7.33 -14.63
C ASP A 138 -3.31 -6.18 -15.16
N GLN A 139 -4.54 -6.04 -14.65
CA GLN A 139 -5.43 -4.95 -15.04
C GLN A 139 -4.96 -3.60 -14.49
N PHE A 140 -4.48 -3.54 -13.25
CA PHE A 140 -3.90 -2.32 -12.68
C PHE A 140 -2.66 -1.87 -13.47
N ILE A 141 -1.78 -2.83 -13.81
CA ILE A 141 -0.58 -2.56 -14.60
C ILE A 141 -0.96 -2.07 -16.01
N ALA A 142 -1.83 -2.80 -16.70
CA ALA A 142 -2.28 -2.43 -18.05
C ALA A 142 -2.96 -1.05 -18.10
N TYR A 143 -3.76 -0.72 -17.08
CA TYR A 143 -4.38 0.61 -16.97
C TYR A 143 -3.32 1.70 -16.79
N THR A 144 -2.38 1.49 -15.87
CA THR A 144 -1.27 2.43 -15.62
C THR A 144 -0.45 2.67 -16.89
N GLU A 145 -0.09 1.61 -17.60
CA GLU A 145 0.62 1.73 -18.87
C GLU A 145 -0.15 2.52 -19.93
N GLN A 146 -1.43 2.23 -20.10
CA GLN A 146 -2.26 2.94 -21.07
C GLN A 146 -2.38 4.43 -20.72
N TYR A 147 -2.53 4.75 -19.43
CA TYR A 147 -2.61 6.12 -18.95
C TYR A 147 -1.35 6.92 -19.32
N TYR A 148 -0.16 6.43 -18.98
CA TYR A 148 1.08 7.18 -19.25
C TYR A 148 1.48 7.18 -20.72
N LYS A 149 1.21 6.11 -21.48
CA LYS A 149 1.40 6.11 -22.95
C LYS A 149 0.59 7.22 -23.63
N LEU A 150 -0.64 7.48 -23.16
CA LEU A 150 -1.46 8.57 -23.67
C LEU A 150 -0.94 9.94 -23.24
N LEU A 151 -0.44 10.06 -22.00
CA LEU A 151 0.15 11.29 -21.47
C LEU A 151 1.40 11.69 -22.28
N GLU A 152 2.37 10.78 -22.43
CA GLU A 152 3.58 11.00 -23.23
C GLU A 152 3.25 11.34 -24.71
N ALA A 153 2.22 10.72 -25.27
CA ALA A 153 1.79 11.00 -26.65
C ALA A 153 1.13 12.39 -26.80
N SER A 154 0.61 12.97 -25.71
CA SER A 154 -0.01 14.31 -25.71
C SER A 154 0.99 15.46 -25.52
N GLU A 155 2.21 15.14 -25.07
CA GLU A 155 3.30 16.10 -24.83
C GLU A 155 4.23 16.28 -26.05
N ASN A 156 4.06 15.43 -27.08
CA ASN A 156 4.82 15.45 -28.34
C ASN A 156 4.01 16.02 -29.51
#